data_AF-A0A348AT57-F1
#
_entry.id   AF-A0A348AT57-F1
#
_cell.length_a   1.000
_cell.length_b   1.000
_cell.length_c   1.000
_cell.angle_alpha   90.00
_cell.angle_beta   90.00
_cell.angle_gamma   90.00
#
_symmetry.space_group_name_H-M   'P 1'
#
loop_
_entity.id
_entity.type
_entity.pdbx_description
1 polymer ?
#
loop_
_entity_poly.entity_id
_entity_poly.type
_entity_poly.pdbx_seq_one_letter_code
_entity_poly.pdbx_strand_id
1 'polypeptide(L)' 'GTQMSELVIIKPVGKPLPFSFDILSSVFQYGNLCFTKYPADMTDYFKQAFPDGMSYERSFLFEDGGVATASWNIR' A
#
# COMPACT_ATOMS: atom_id res chain seq x y z
N GLY A 1 -13.36 -4.75 -4.57
CA GLY A 1 -13.12 -3.82 -5.69
C GLY A 1 -12.97 -2.38 -5.26
N THR A 2 -13.19 -2.07 -3.98
CA THR A 2 -13.15 -0.72 -3.42
C THR A 2 -12.60 -0.85 -2.00
N GLN A 3 -12.03 0.23 -1.48
CA GLN A 3 -11.63 0.36 -0.09
C GLN A 3 -11.59 1.84 0.28
N MET A 4 -11.72 2.13 1.57
CA MET A 4 -11.58 3.46 2.15
C MET A 4 -10.89 3.29 3.51
N SER A 5 -10.00 4.22 3.84
CA SER A 5 -9.29 4.22 5.11
C SER A 5 -9.04 5.64 5.57
N GLU A 6 -9.12 5.86 6.88
CA GLU A 6 -8.70 7.08 7.54
C GLU A 6 -7.36 6.82 8.25
N LEU A 7 -6.38 7.69 8.03
CA LEU A 7 -5.02 7.52 8.53
C LEU A 7 -4.60 8.78 9.28
N VAL A 8 -4.00 8.59 10.46
CA VAL A 8 -3.43 9.66 11.26
C VAL A 8 -1.92 9.54 11.22
N ILE A 9 -1.24 10.53 10.65
CA ILE A 9 0.23 10.59 10.67
C ILE A 9 0.70 11.29 11.93
N ILE A 10 1.41 10.54 12.78
CA ILE A 10 2.08 11.06 13.96
C ILE A 10 3.41 11.67 13.54
N LYS A 11 3.62 12.93 13.92
CA LYS A 11 4.78 13.76 13.60
C LYS A 11 5.17 14.58 14.83
N PRO A 12 6.40 15.13 14.91
CA PRO A 12 6.78 16.02 16.00
C PRO A 12 5.76 17.15 16.22
N VAL A 13 5.50 17.49 17.48
CA VAL A 13 4.51 18.49 17.87
C VAL A 13 4.80 19.83 17.18
N GLY A 14 3.75 20.45 16.63
CA GLY A 14 3.83 21.75 15.96
C GLY A 14 4.52 21.76 14.58
N LYS A 15 4.99 20.63 14.07
CA LYS A 15 5.54 20.53 12.70
C LYS A 15 4.49 20.03 11.72
N PRO A 16 4.40 20.50 10.46
CA PRO A 16 3.55 19.89 9.44
C PRO A 16 4.12 18.54 8.96
N LEU A 17 3.36 17.79 8.17
CA LEU A 17 3.92 16.65 7.44
C LEU A 17 5.03 17.18 6.50
N PRO A 18 6.25 16.63 6.53
CA PRO A 18 7.38 17.24 5.81
C PRO A 18 7.45 16.87 4.32
N PHE A 19 6.53 16.06 3.81
CA PHE A 19 6.50 15.55 2.43
C PHE A 19 5.06 15.33 1.96
N SER A 20 4.86 15.12 0.65
CA SER A 20 3.56 14.73 0.10
C SER A 20 3.14 13.36 0.62
N PHE A 21 1.92 13.25 1.18
CA PHE A 21 1.36 11.97 1.62
C PHE A 21 1.19 10.96 0.47
N ASP A 22 1.12 11.43 -0.77
CA ASP A 22 0.88 10.57 -1.94
C ASP A 22 1.95 9.50 -2.12
N ILE A 23 3.20 9.76 -1.68
CA ILE A 23 4.29 8.79 -1.72
C ILE A 23 4.03 7.57 -0.80
N LEU A 24 3.12 7.69 0.17
CA LEU A 24 2.71 6.61 1.08
C LEU A 24 1.39 5.95 0.67
N SER A 25 0.53 6.66 -0.06
CA SER A 25 -0.85 6.24 -0.35
C SER A 25 -0.96 4.81 -0.94
N SER A 26 -0.12 4.51 -1.94
CA SER A 26 -0.12 3.22 -2.63
C SER A 26 0.45 2.07 -1.81
N VAL A 27 1.14 2.36 -0.70
CA VAL A 27 1.59 1.35 0.27
C VAL A 27 0.43 0.88 1.13
N PHE A 28 -0.54 1.75 1.45
CA PHE A 28 -1.71 1.38 2.25
C PHE A 28 -2.86 0.82 1.40
N GLN A 29 -3.30 1.53 0.36
CA GLN A 29 -4.48 1.13 -0.41
C GLN A 29 -4.12 0.15 -1.52
N TYR A 30 -3.36 0.59 -2.54
CA TYR A 30 -2.87 -0.33 -3.58
C TYR A 30 -1.92 -1.42 -3.02
N GLY A 31 -1.49 -1.28 -1.76
CA GLY A 31 -0.66 -2.27 -1.09
C GLY A 31 -1.41 -3.52 -0.65
N ASN A 32 -2.75 -3.51 -0.66
CA ASN A 32 -3.56 -4.71 -0.44
C ASN A 32 -4.44 -5.03 -1.65
N LEU A 33 -3.94 -5.93 -2.49
CA LEU A 33 -4.64 -6.33 -3.72
C LEU A 33 -5.80 -7.31 -3.48
N CYS A 34 -6.04 -7.75 -2.24
CA CYS A 34 -7.26 -8.48 -1.89
C CYS A 34 -8.52 -7.63 -2.10
N PHE A 35 -8.39 -6.29 -2.08
CA PHE A 35 -9.50 -5.39 -2.41
C PHE A 35 -9.77 -5.25 -3.92
N THR A 36 -9.07 -6.00 -4.78
CA THR A 36 -9.35 -6.06 -6.22
C THR A 36 -10.60 -6.90 -6.51
N LYS A 37 -11.38 -6.51 -7.51
CA LYS A 37 -12.49 -7.33 -8.04
C LYS A 37 -11.97 -8.13 -9.24
N TYR A 38 -11.57 -9.37 -9.01
CA TYR A 38 -11.20 -10.29 -10.07
C TYR A 38 -12.46 -10.83 -10.80
N PRO A 39 -12.38 -11.09 -12.13
CA PRO A 39 -13.39 -11.89 -12.83
C PRO A 39 -13.59 -13.26 -12.16
N ALA A 40 -14.81 -13.80 -12.24
CA ALA A 40 -15.16 -15.05 -11.53
C ALA A 40 -14.38 -16.27 -12.05
N ASP A 41 -13.92 -16.23 -13.30
CA ASP A 41 -13.16 -17.26 -14.00
C ASP A 41 -11.63 -17.05 -13.93
N MET A 42 -11.18 -16.00 -13.24
CA MET A 42 -9.75 -15.70 -13.06
C MET A 42 -9.31 -16.06 -11.64
N THR A 43 -8.17 -16.74 -11.52
CA THR A 43 -7.55 -17.05 -10.24
C THR A 43 -7.15 -15.76 -9.50
N ASP A 44 -7.69 -15.58 -8.29
CA ASP A 44 -7.32 -14.46 -7.40
C ASP A 44 -6.15 -14.87 -6.50
N TYR A 45 -4.93 -14.62 -7.00
CA TYR A 45 -3.68 -14.95 -6.30
C TYR A 45 -3.62 -14.36 -4.88
N PHE A 46 -4.14 -13.15 -4.69
CA PHE A 46 -4.04 -12.43 -3.42
C PHE A 46 -4.96 -13.03 -2.37
N LYS A 47 -6.21 -13.33 -2.74
CA LYS A 47 -7.17 -13.94 -1.80
C LYS A 47 -6.80 -15.39 -1.44
N GLN A 48 -6.18 -16.13 -2.36
CA GLN A 48 -5.73 -17.50 -2.12
C GLN A 48 -4.60 -17.60 -1.09
N ALA A 49 -3.85 -16.52 -0.87
CA ALA A 49 -2.80 -16.50 0.13
C ALA A 49 -3.32 -16.52 1.57
N PHE A 50 -4.62 -16.26 1.80
CA PHE A 50 -5.20 -16.25 3.14
C PHE A 50 -5.75 -17.64 3.50
N PRO A 51 -5.56 -18.09 4.76
CA PRO A 51 -5.21 -17.29 5.94
C PRO A 51 -3.70 -17.08 6.22
N ASP A 52 -2.79 -17.69 5.46
CA ASP A 52 -1.35 -17.64 5.74
C ASP A 52 -0.77 -16.22 5.59
N GLY A 53 -1.32 -15.44 4.65
CA GLY A 53 -0.98 -14.04 4.40
C GLY A 53 0.06 -13.84 3.30
N MET A 54 0.53 -12.60 3.17
CA MET A 54 1.46 -12.16 2.12
C MET A 54 2.47 -11.15 2.63
N SER A 55 3.65 -11.12 2.03
CA SER A 55 4.60 -10.00 2.12
C SER A 55 4.66 -9.25 0.78
N TYR A 56 4.93 -7.95 0.86
CA TYR A 56 5.10 -7.06 -0.30
C TYR A 56 6.39 -6.27 -0.15
N GLU A 57 7.05 -6.03 -1.29
CA GLU A 57 8.19 -5.14 -1.43
C GLU A 57 7.98 -4.27 -2.68
N ARG A 58 8.24 -2.96 -2.56
CA ARG A 58 8.09 -2.00 -3.66
C ARG A 58 9.19 -0.95 -3.65
N SER A 59 9.73 -0.67 -4.83
CA SER A 59 10.62 0.46 -5.09
C SER A 59 9.89 1.52 -5.91
N PHE A 60 9.98 2.78 -5.46
CA PHE A 60 9.51 3.96 -6.17
C PHE A 60 10.73 4.73 -6.68
N LEU A 61 10.90 4.76 -7.99
CA LEU A 61 11.90 5.57 -8.66
C LEU A 61 11.17 6.78 -9.26
N PHE A 62 11.32 7.93 -8.64
CA PHE A 62 10.72 9.18 -9.09
C PHE A 62 11.56 9.77 -10.24
N GLU A 63 10.88 10.40 -11.20
CA GLU A 63 11.50 10.90 -12.44
C GLU A 63 12.56 11.97 -12.22
N ASP A 64 12.50 12.68 -11.08
CA ASP A 64 13.45 13.69 -10.65
C ASP A 64 14.66 13.11 -9.89
N GLY A 65 14.76 11.78 -9.83
CA GLY A 65 15.84 11.06 -9.14
C GLY A 65 15.54 10.75 -7.67
N GLY A 66 14.38 11.15 -7.14
CA GLY A 66 13.93 10.71 -5.83
C GLY A 66 13.77 9.18 -5.78
N VAL A 67 14.05 8.57 -4.63
CA VAL A 67 13.87 7.13 -4.41
C VAL A 67 13.18 6.87 -3.08
N ALA A 68 12.21 5.96 -3.07
CA ALA A 68 11.64 5.40 -1.86
C ALA A 68 11.51 3.87 -1.98
N THR A 69 11.71 3.16 -0.88
CA THR A 69 11.48 1.71 -0.80
C THR A 69 10.53 1.42 0.35
N ALA A 70 9.54 0.56 0.13
CA ALA A 70 8.57 0.16 1.13
C ALA A 70 8.42 -1.36 1.15
N SER A 71 8.30 -1.93 2.35
CA SER A 71 7.97 -3.34 2.56
C SER A 71 6.91 -3.45 3.65
N TRP A 72 5.96 -4.36 3.47
CA TRP A 72 4.88 -4.58 4.42
C TRP A 72 4.38 -6.02 4.37
N ASN A 73 3.68 -6.44 5.41
CA ASN A 73 3.06 -7.76 5.51
C ASN A 73 1.56 -7.59 5.71
N ILE A 74 0.78 -8.52 5.18
CA ILE A 74 -0.67 -8.62 5.36
C ILE A 74 -0.96 -10.03 5.84
N ARG A 75 -1.70 -10.15 6.94
CA ARG A 75 -2.10 -11.41 7.57
C ARG A 75 -3.55 -11.30 8.01
#